data_AF-A0AB36RLM7-F1
#
_entry.id   AF-A0AB36RLM7-F1
#
_cell.length_a   1.000
_cell.length_b   1.000
_cell.length_c   1.000
_cell.angle_alpha   90.00
_cell.angle_beta   90.00
_cell.angle_gamma   90.00
#
_symmetry.space_group_name_H-M   'P 1'
#
loop_
_entity.id
_entity.type
_entity.pdbx_description
1 polymer ?
#
loop_
_entity_poly.entity_id
_entity_poly.type
_entity_poly.pdbx_seq_one_letter_code
_entity_poly.pdbx_strand_id
1 'polypeptide(L)'
;MPAIVDTPRMIPAYHRLARRDRIRPYRWWRPLLEIAVAAALFVALQAVWVVAFILINGKESIGRIADGTPTSMLVGFGALAMTVPAAFVAAWASGRDVRALWSVERRFRWRYFLPGLAAFAAPGLLTLAADIVIYGAPPTPVDPTFFWSVAIVLSLVPLQCLAEELLFRGVVVQSFGAWMRSPWLAYLLALPIFVVGHTAGGGGMVTIVVFALIASLLVHRSGGIELSVALHIVNNITVSYARFSGLIDLESARVLLPVVGQLGAFALALIALPIIGSKVAPMPTTDAHLRTLPHPTGDLLFNSSAGPEHGGVPVVAPWFAQTLGPQMHGWARTLPWVVTEETGETTTAELSNDRLRLSYTVRRGPEPTFTLRAVNEDEESRRIQLALHPYWAVDTARARVTGLADQPYFDKVAGAELTIDGDLAFGREVDSVVRTTNDCMLVDDHRALAFRTQGTDHVVVWNPGPEECAAADGLRADDWTRFVCVEPALLGENREGVELAPGASAELSLTVTATAGGSVRA
;
A
#
# COMPACT_ATOMS: atom_id res chain seq x y z
N MET A 1 -10.85 -33.71 9.01
CA MET A 1 -10.56 -32.51 8.17
C MET A 1 -11.00 -31.28 8.95
N PRO A 2 -10.09 -30.55 9.62
CA PRO A 2 -10.44 -29.27 10.21
C PRO A 2 -10.49 -28.22 9.10
N ALA A 3 -11.50 -27.37 9.16
CA ALA A 3 -11.76 -26.30 8.20
C ALA A 3 -10.58 -25.32 8.13
N ILE A 4 -10.19 -24.99 6.90
CA ILE A 4 -9.26 -23.89 6.60
C ILE A 4 -9.94 -22.61 7.09
N VAL A 5 -9.46 -22.06 8.21
CA VAL A 5 -9.84 -20.73 8.67
C VAL A 5 -9.24 -19.74 7.68
N ASP A 6 -10.10 -19.18 6.84
CA ASP A 6 -9.78 -18.18 5.83
C ASP A 6 -9.36 -16.90 6.58
N THR A 7 -8.06 -16.74 6.82
CA THR A 7 -7.49 -15.50 7.38
C THR A 7 -7.77 -14.38 6.37
N PRO A 8 -8.29 -13.21 6.81
CA PRO A 8 -8.61 -12.12 5.89
C PRO A 8 -7.33 -11.65 5.20
N ARG A 9 -7.15 -12.05 3.94
CA ARG A 9 -6.04 -11.62 3.07
C ARG A 9 -5.97 -10.10 3.09
N MET A 10 -4.88 -9.52 3.61
CA MET A 10 -4.65 -8.08 3.51
C MET A 10 -4.69 -7.65 2.04
N ILE A 11 -5.68 -6.83 1.75
CA ILE A 11 -6.02 -6.36 0.42
C ILE A 11 -5.00 -5.27 0.02
N PRO A 12 -4.10 -5.49 -0.96
CA PRO A 12 -3.10 -4.49 -1.34
C PRO A 12 -3.79 -3.22 -1.88
N ALA A 13 -3.20 -2.05 -1.64
CA ALA A 13 -3.68 -0.81 -2.25
C ALA A 13 -3.74 -0.95 -3.78
N TYR A 14 -4.84 -0.53 -4.41
CA TYR A 14 -5.12 -0.78 -5.83
C TYR A 14 -3.95 -0.41 -6.77
N HIS A 15 -3.34 0.76 -6.57
CA HIS A 15 -2.17 1.21 -7.35
C HIS A 15 -0.94 0.28 -7.27
N ARG A 16 -0.82 -0.56 -6.24
CA ARG A 16 0.31 -1.48 -6.02
C ARG A 16 0.10 -2.86 -6.64
N LEU A 17 -1.10 -3.18 -7.11
CA LEU A 17 -1.43 -4.54 -7.56
C LEU A 17 -0.52 -4.98 -8.72
N ALA A 18 -0.13 -4.09 -9.63
CA ALA A 18 0.81 -4.43 -10.71
C ALA A 18 2.22 -4.84 -10.24
N ARG A 19 2.63 -4.51 -9.01
CA ARG A 19 3.89 -5.00 -8.44
C ARG A 19 3.75 -6.39 -7.82
N ARG A 20 2.64 -6.65 -7.11
CA ARG A 20 2.44 -7.86 -6.29
C ARG A 20 1.75 -8.99 -7.07
N ASP A 21 0.70 -8.66 -7.81
CA ASP A 21 -0.20 -9.62 -8.44
C ASP A 21 0.27 -9.93 -9.86
N ARG A 22 1.32 -10.76 -9.95
CA ARG A 22 1.92 -11.14 -11.22
C ARG A 22 1.97 -12.64 -11.39
N ILE A 23 1.77 -13.08 -12.63
CA ILE A 23 1.95 -14.46 -13.08
C ILE A 23 3.44 -14.73 -13.33
N ARG A 24 4.21 -13.68 -13.66
CA ARG A 24 5.67 -13.74 -13.86
C ARG A 24 6.40 -12.85 -12.85
N PRO A 25 7.62 -13.22 -12.39
CA PRO A 25 8.37 -12.44 -11.42
C PRO A 25 8.52 -10.97 -11.83
N TYR A 26 8.37 -10.08 -10.85
CA TYR A 26 8.50 -8.64 -11.06
C TYR A 26 9.90 -8.28 -11.58
N ARG A 27 9.95 -7.36 -12.56
CA ARG A 27 11.16 -6.70 -13.06
C ARG A 27 10.80 -5.24 -13.33
N TRP A 28 11.75 -4.33 -13.12
CA TRP A 28 11.52 -2.89 -13.20
C TRP A 28 11.01 -2.41 -14.56
N TRP A 29 11.36 -3.10 -15.66
CA TRP A 29 10.96 -2.75 -17.03
C TRP A 29 9.57 -3.26 -17.42
N ARG A 30 8.98 -4.22 -16.69
CA ARG A 30 7.69 -4.82 -17.07
C ARG A 30 6.52 -3.82 -17.08
N PRO A 31 6.41 -2.86 -16.15
CA PRO A 31 5.37 -1.84 -16.25
C PRO A 31 5.58 -0.88 -17.44
N LEU A 32 6.82 -0.65 -17.91
CA LEU A 32 7.07 0.09 -19.16
C LEU A 32 6.55 -0.69 -20.37
N LEU A 33 6.82 -2.01 -20.41
CA LEU A 33 6.27 -2.89 -21.45
C LEU A 33 4.73 -2.84 -21.44
N GLU A 34 4.11 -2.85 -20.27
CA GLU A 34 2.65 -2.79 -20.14
C GLU A 34 2.08 -1.50 -20.72
N ILE A 35 2.66 -0.35 -20.36
CA ILE A 35 2.26 0.95 -20.93
C ILE A 35 2.48 0.99 -22.45
N ALA A 36 3.62 0.49 -22.94
CA ALA A 36 3.95 0.48 -24.36
C ALA A 36 2.99 -0.40 -25.18
N VAL A 37 2.67 -1.60 -24.69
CA VAL A 37 1.71 -2.50 -25.35
C VAL A 37 0.31 -1.91 -25.32
N ALA A 38 -0.12 -1.31 -24.20
CA ALA A 38 -1.42 -0.65 -24.11
C ALA A 38 -1.52 0.51 -25.11
N ALA A 39 -0.50 1.36 -25.20
CA ALA A 39 -0.46 2.48 -26.14
C ALA A 39 -0.45 2.02 -27.61
N ALA A 40 0.36 1.01 -27.95
CA ALA A 40 0.42 0.46 -29.30
C ALA A 40 -0.93 -0.14 -29.71
N LEU A 41 -1.58 -0.92 -28.84
CA LEU A 41 -2.89 -1.50 -29.10
C LEU A 41 -3.99 -0.44 -29.17
N PHE A 42 -3.94 0.60 -28.34
CA PHE A 42 -4.87 1.73 -28.42
C PHE A 42 -4.83 2.37 -29.81
N VAL A 43 -3.64 2.71 -30.32
CA VAL A 43 -3.48 3.29 -31.66
C VAL A 43 -3.89 2.31 -32.75
N ALA A 44 -3.45 1.05 -32.68
CA ALA A 44 -3.75 0.05 -33.69
C ALA A 44 -5.25 -0.24 -33.82
N LEU A 45 -5.94 -0.40 -32.69
CA LEU A 45 -7.38 -0.63 -32.68
C LEU A 45 -8.12 0.59 -33.23
N GLN A 46 -7.77 1.81 -32.82
CA GLN A 46 -8.40 3.00 -33.41
C GLN A 46 -8.20 3.08 -34.93
N ALA A 47 -6.99 2.80 -35.42
CA ALA A 47 -6.73 2.78 -36.86
C ALA A 47 -7.58 1.72 -37.58
N VAL A 48 -7.70 0.51 -37.03
CA VAL A 48 -8.57 -0.56 -37.58
C VAL A 48 -10.02 -0.09 -37.67
N TRP A 49 -10.55 0.56 -36.62
CA TRP A 49 -11.92 1.07 -36.60
C TRP A 49 -12.16 2.13 -37.68
N VAL A 50 -11.27 3.12 -37.75
CA VAL A 50 -11.38 4.23 -38.71
C VAL A 50 -11.23 3.74 -40.14
N VAL A 51 -10.28 2.82 -40.41
CA VAL A 51 -10.11 2.23 -41.75
C VAL A 51 -11.35 1.42 -42.14
N ALA A 52 -11.90 0.59 -41.25
CA ALA A 52 -13.12 -0.15 -41.52
C ALA A 52 -14.30 0.79 -41.83
N PHE A 53 -14.45 1.87 -41.07
CA PHE A 53 -15.47 2.88 -41.32
C PHE A 53 -15.32 3.52 -42.71
N ILE A 54 -14.10 3.91 -43.09
CA ILE A 54 -13.81 4.50 -44.42
C ILE A 54 -14.09 3.50 -45.55
N LEU A 55 -13.77 2.22 -45.37
CA LEU A 55 -14.02 1.20 -46.38
C LEU A 55 -15.53 0.96 -46.60
N ILE A 56 -16.34 1.08 -45.55
CA ILE A 56 -17.80 0.89 -45.63
C ILE A 56 -18.49 2.15 -46.17
N ASN A 57 -18.06 3.34 -45.76
CA ASN A 57 -18.77 4.61 -45.99
C ASN A 57 -18.11 5.52 -47.04
N GLY A 58 -16.94 5.16 -47.56
CA GLY A 58 -16.16 5.95 -48.50
C GLY A 58 -15.32 7.05 -47.86
N LYS A 59 -14.23 7.48 -48.52
CA LYS A 59 -13.28 8.48 -47.99
C LYS A 59 -13.89 9.86 -47.75
N GLU A 60 -14.92 10.22 -48.51
CA GLU A 60 -15.69 11.46 -48.36
C GLU A 60 -16.32 11.59 -46.96
N SER A 61 -16.56 10.46 -46.28
CA SER A 61 -17.14 10.42 -44.93
C SER A 61 -16.20 10.90 -43.83
N ILE A 62 -14.90 11.05 -44.10
CA ILE A 62 -13.90 11.51 -43.12
C ILE A 62 -14.24 12.89 -42.57
N GLY A 63 -14.73 13.79 -43.43
CA GLY A 63 -15.14 15.14 -43.02
C GLY A 63 -16.28 15.15 -42.00
N ARG A 64 -17.09 14.09 -41.95
CA ARG A 64 -18.28 13.99 -41.08
C ARG A 64 -18.00 13.41 -39.70
N ILE A 65 -16.74 13.04 -39.41
CA ILE A 65 -16.34 12.38 -38.16
C ILE A 65 -16.40 13.35 -36.96
N ALA A 66 -16.51 14.66 -37.19
CA ALA A 66 -16.54 15.68 -36.14
C ALA A 66 -17.87 16.47 -36.03
N ASP A 67 -18.87 16.15 -36.86
CA ASP A 67 -20.05 17.02 -37.06
C ASP A 67 -21.18 16.81 -36.03
N GLY A 68 -20.96 15.99 -34.99
CA GLY A 68 -21.96 15.75 -33.93
C GLY A 68 -23.19 14.91 -34.35
N THR A 69 -23.20 14.37 -35.58
CA THR A 69 -24.23 13.46 -36.08
C THR A 69 -24.17 12.08 -35.40
N PRO A 70 -25.23 11.26 -35.45
CA PRO A 70 -25.19 9.87 -34.96
C PRO A 70 -24.02 9.07 -35.55
N THR A 71 -23.71 9.26 -36.83
CA THR A 71 -22.57 8.62 -37.50
C THR A 71 -21.23 9.05 -36.88
N SER A 72 -21.05 10.34 -36.61
CA SER A 72 -19.85 10.85 -35.94
C SER A 72 -19.68 10.27 -34.53
N MET A 73 -20.80 10.11 -33.79
CA MET A 73 -20.83 9.53 -32.45
C MET A 73 -20.48 8.03 -32.48
N LEU A 74 -21.01 7.29 -33.46
CA LEU A 74 -20.68 5.88 -33.70
C LEU A 74 -19.18 5.70 -33.95
N VAL A 75 -18.59 6.58 -34.77
CA VAL A 75 -17.15 6.52 -35.08
C VAL A 75 -16.33 6.85 -33.83
N GLY A 76 -16.60 7.97 -33.17
CA GLY A 76 -15.84 8.44 -32.00
C GLY A 76 -15.93 7.50 -30.80
N PHE A 77 -17.15 7.22 -30.32
CA PHE A 77 -17.34 6.33 -29.18
C PHE A 77 -16.97 4.88 -29.51
N GLY A 78 -17.25 4.42 -30.73
CA GLY A 78 -16.88 3.08 -31.17
C GLY A 78 -15.36 2.86 -31.20
N ALA A 79 -14.60 3.85 -31.69
CA ALA A 79 -13.14 3.77 -31.71
C ALA A 79 -12.55 3.56 -30.31
N LEU A 80 -13.05 4.31 -29.31
CA LEU A 80 -12.61 4.19 -27.93
C LEU A 80 -13.12 2.91 -27.26
N ALA A 81 -14.40 2.56 -27.45
CA ALA A 81 -15.00 1.33 -26.95
C ALA A 81 -14.26 0.08 -27.43
N MET A 82 -13.74 0.08 -28.66
CA MET A 82 -12.99 -1.05 -29.18
C MET A 82 -11.65 -1.28 -28.47
N THR A 83 -11.15 -0.32 -27.69
CA THR A 83 -9.87 -0.42 -26.98
C THR A 83 -9.96 -1.17 -25.65
N VAL A 84 -11.14 -1.62 -25.19
CA VAL A 84 -11.31 -2.41 -23.96
C VAL A 84 -10.31 -3.59 -23.85
N PRO A 85 -10.09 -4.42 -24.89
CA PRO A 85 -9.15 -5.54 -24.81
C PRO A 85 -7.68 -5.12 -24.61
N ALA A 86 -7.30 -3.89 -24.99
CA ALA A 86 -5.92 -3.42 -24.96
C ALA A 86 -5.34 -3.48 -23.54
N ALA A 87 -6.12 -3.10 -22.52
CA ALA A 87 -5.69 -3.14 -21.13
C ALA A 87 -5.39 -4.57 -20.65
N PHE A 88 -6.25 -5.54 -21.01
CA PHE A 88 -6.08 -6.94 -20.62
C PHE A 88 -4.90 -7.59 -21.32
N VAL A 89 -4.74 -7.35 -22.64
CA VAL A 89 -3.62 -7.88 -23.41
C VAL A 89 -2.30 -7.28 -22.92
N ALA A 90 -2.26 -5.98 -22.62
CA ALA A 90 -1.09 -5.34 -22.05
C ALA A 90 -0.69 -5.94 -20.69
N ALA A 91 -1.64 -6.08 -19.77
CA ALA A 91 -1.41 -6.70 -18.46
C ALA A 91 -0.90 -8.14 -18.61
N TRP A 92 -1.52 -8.93 -19.48
CA TRP A 92 -1.09 -10.30 -19.76
C TRP A 92 0.33 -10.35 -20.35
N ALA A 93 0.64 -9.53 -21.36
CA ALA A 93 1.93 -9.48 -22.02
C ALA A 93 3.06 -9.09 -21.03
N SER A 94 2.76 -8.18 -20.09
CA SER A 94 3.69 -7.80 -19.02
C SER A 94 3.87 -8.91 -17.96
N GLY A 95 2.99 -9.91 -17.93
CA GLY A 95 2.96 -11.01 -16.96
C GLY A 95 2.22 -10.68 -15.67
N ARG A 96 1.30 -9.72 -15.69
CA ARG A 96 0.39 -9.34 -14.59
C ARG A 96 -0.87 -10.22 -14.60
N ASP A 97 -1.45 -10.50 -13.43
CA ASP A 97 -2.80 -11.09 -13.38
C ASP A 97 -3.81 -10.04 -13.89
N VAL A 98 -4.40 -10.30 -15.05
CA VAL A 98 -5.34 -9.38 -15.70
C VAL A 98 -6.53 -9.02 -14.82
N ARG A 99 -6.88 -9.89 -13.86
CA ARG A 99 -7.99 -9.65 -12.94
C ARG A 99 -7.72 -8.50 -11.96
N ALA A 100 -6.45 -8.17 -11.72
CA ALA A 100 -6.04 -7.04 -10.90
C ALA A 100 -6.41 -5.67 -11.52
N LEU A 101 -6.78 -5.63 -12.80
CA LEU A 101 -7.32 -4.43 -13.46
C LEU A 101 -8.65 -3.98 -12.84
N TRP A 102 -9.48 -4.92 -12.40
CA TRP A 102 -10.84 -4.63 -11.93
C TRP A 102 -10.83 -3.96 -10.56
N SER A 103 -10.25 -4.68 -9.61
CA SER A 103 -10.25 -4.31 -8.21
C SER A 103 -9.26 -5.16 -7.45
N VAL A 104 -9.08 -4.77 -6.19
CA VAL A 104 -8.34 -5.53 -5.20
C VAL A 104 -8.95 -6.92 -4.88
N GLU A 105 -10.23 -7.15 -5.21
CA GLU A 105 -10.88 -8.48 -5.12
C GLU A 105 -10.68 -9.31 -6.40
N ARG A 106 -9.95 -8.81 -7.40
CA ARG A 106 -9.69 -9.48 -8.69
C ARG A 106 -10.97 -9.83 -9.47
N ARG A 107 -12.02 -9.05 -9.29
CA ARG A 107 -13.29 -9.16 -10.03
C ARG A 107 -14.00 -7.82 -10.08
N PHE A 108 -14.91 -7.67 -11.03
CA PHE A 108 -15.82 -6.53 -11.07
C PHE A 108 -16.89 -6.68 -9.98
N ARG A 109 -17.03 -5.67 -9.12
CA ARG A 109 -17.91 -5.73 -7.94
C ARG A 109 -19.21 -4.95 -8.20
N TRP A 110 -20.23 -5.68 -8.64
CA TRP A 110 -21.58 -5.14 -8.91
C TRP A 110 -22.21 -4.41 -7.72
N ARG A 111 -21.89 -4.84 -6.49
CA ARG A 111 -22.31 -4.16 -5.25
C ARG A 111 -21.83 -2.72 -5.11
N TYR A 112 -20.80 -2.31 -5.85
CA TYR A 112 -20.35 -0.92 -5.94
C TYR A 112 -20.92 -0.24 -7.17
N PHE A 113 -20.83 -0.91 -8.32
CA PHE A 113 -21.23 -0.33 -9.60
C PHE A 113 -22.72 0.05 -9.64
N LEU A 114 -23.64 -0.88 -9.31
CA LEU A 114 -25.08 -0.63 -9.48
C LEU A 114 -25.60 0.49 -8.55
N PRO A 115 -25.30 0.48 -7.23
CA PRO A 115 -25.73 1.58 -6.36
C PRO A 115 -25.05 2.90 -6.72
N GLY A 116 -23.75 2.86 -7.08
CA GLY A 116 -23.01 4.05 -7.51
C GLY A 116 -23.61 4.67 -8.78
N LEU A 117 -23.92 3.85 -9.79
CA LEU A 117 -24.55 4.29 -11.03
C LEU A 117 -25.91 4.94 -10.76
N ALA A 118 -26.75 4.31 -9.95
CA ALA A 118 -28.06 4.85 -9.59
C ALA A 118 -27.93 6.19 -8.83
N ALA A 119 -27.04 6.25 -7.83
CA ALA A 119 -26.82 7.45 -7.04
C ALA A 119 -26.27 8.61 -7.88
N PHE A 120 -25.25 8.35 -8.71
CA PHE A 120 -24.63 9.39 -9.53
C PHE A 120 -25.55 9.85 -10.66
N ALA A 121 -26.41 8.98 -11.21
CA ALA A 121 -27.37 9.36 -12.25
C ALA A 121 -28.52 10.23 -11.72
N ALA A 122 -28.87 10.13 -10.44
CA ALA A 122 -30.05 10.77 -9.88
C ALA A 122 -30.08 12.31 -10.09
N PRO A 123 -29.01 13.09 -9.81
CA PRO A 123 -29.00 14.52 -10.10
C PRO A 123 -29.24 14.84 -11.57
N GLY A 124 -28.59 14.11 -12.49
CA GLY A 124 -28.76 14.29 -13.93
C GLY A 124 -30.18 14.01 -14.40
N LEU A 125 -30.79 12.93 -13.91
CA LEU A 125 -32.18 12.56 -14.21
C LEU A 125 -33.18 13.59 -13.64
N LEU A 126 -32.93 14.12 -12.44
CA LEU A 126 -33.76 15.17 -11.85
C LEU A 126 -33.67 16.47 -12.66
N THR A 127 -32.47 16.88 -13.09
CA THR A 127 -32.31 18.06 -13.94
C THR A 127 -32.91 17.87 -15.34
N LEU A 128 -32.86 16.66 -15.89
CA LEU A 128 -33.51 16.33 -17.15
C LEU A 128 -35.04 16.39 -17.03
N ALA A 129 -35.61 15.83 -15.96
CA ALA A 129 -37.04 15.91 -15.70
C ALA A 129 -37.48 17.38 -15.51
N ALA A 130 -36.70 18.16 -14.75
CA ALA A 130 -36.95 19.60 -14.59
C ALA A 130 -36.88 20.36 -15.92
N ASP A 131 -35.90 20.05 -16.79
CA ASP A 131 -35.79 20.64 -18.12
C ASP A 131 -37.08 20.42 -18.93
N ILE A 132 -37.57 19.18 -18.97
CA ILE A 132 -38.78 18.82 -19.71
C ILE A 132 -40.02 19.51 -19.14
N VAL A 133 -40.14 19.59 -17.81
CA VAL A 133 -41.28 20.22 -17.14
C VAL A 133 -41.30 21.74 -17.34
N ILE A 134 -40.13 22.39 -17.27
CA ILE A 134 -40.02 23.86 -17.33
C ILE A 134 -40.01 24.36 -18.78
N TYR A 135 -39.27 23.68 -19.66
CA TYR A 135 -38.98 24.16 -21.01
C TYR A 135 -39.59 23.29 -22.12
N GLY A 136 -40.15 22.13 -21.80
CA GLY A 136 -40.76 21.22 -22.77
C GLY A 136 -39.74 20.43 -23.57
N ALA A 137 -40.00 20.25 -24.87
CA ALA A 137 -39.16 19.44 -25.75
C ALA A 137 -37.71 19.98 -25.86
N PRO A 138 -36.72 19.11 -26.15
CA PRO A 138 -35.35 19.56 -26.43
C PRO A 138 -35.30 20.48 -27.66
N PRO A 139 -34.29 21.36 -27.77
CA PRO A 139 -34.12 22.25 -28.92
C PRO A 139 -34.07 21.55 -30.28
N THR A 140 -33.42 20.39 -30.36
CA THR A 140 -33.39 19.58 -31.57
C THR A 140 -34.69 18.78 -31.76
N PRO A 141 -35.17 18.59 -33.01
CA PRO A 141 -36.33 17.75 -33.29
C PRO A 141 -36.21 16.34 -32.71
N VAL A 142 -37.29 15.84 -32.08
CA VAL A 142 -37.38 14.46 -31.58
C VAL A 142 -37.83 13.54 -32.70
N ASP A 143 -36.90 13.23 -33.60
CA ASP A 143 -37.10 12.43 -34.81
C ASP A 143 -36.29 11.11 -34.73
N PRO A 144 -36.29 10.25 -35.77
CA PRO A 144 -35.46 9.04 -35.77
C PRO A 144 -33.97 9.30 -35.53
N THR A 145 -33.42 10.43 -35.98
CA THR A 145 -32.02 10.82 -35.75
C THR A 145 -31.73 10.97 -34.26
N PHE A 146 -32.63 11.64 -33.54
CA PHE A 146 -32.53 11.82 -32.10
C PHE A 146 -32.50 10.46 -31.36
N PHE A 147 -33.38 9.53 -31.73
CA PHE A 147 -33.42 8.21 -31.12
C PHE A 147 -32.19 7.36 -31.48
N TRP A 148 -31.61 7.51 -32.68
CA TRP A 148 -30.32 6.90 -33.01
C TRP A 148 -29.19 7.44 -32.15
N SER A 149 -29.12 8.76 -31.90
CA SER A 149 -28.15 9.35 -30.97
C SER A 149 -28.29 8.76 -29.56
N VAL A 150 -29.52 8.63 -29.06
CA VAL A 150 -29.79 8.01 -27.76
C VAL A 150 -29.32 6.55 -27.74
N ALA A 151 -29.66 5.76 -28.76
CA ALA A 151 -29.28 4.35 -28.83
C ALA A 151 -27.75 4.16 -28.88
N ILE A 152 -27.04 5.00 -29.64
CA ILE A 152 -25.57 4.97 -29.73
C ILE A 152 -24.94 5.36 -28.39
N VAL A 153 -25.44 6.41 -27.74
CA VAL A 153 -24.92 6.86 -26.44
C VAL A 153 -25.09 5.78 -25.38
N LEU A 154 -26.30 5.23 -25.23
CA LEU A 154 -26.59 4.24 -24.20
C LEU A 154 -25.88 2.89 -24.43
N SER A 155 -25.45 2.59 -25.66
CA SER A 155 -24.73 1.35 -25.98
C SER A 155 -23.21 1.50 -25.95
N LEU A 156 -22.65 2.55 -26.56
CA LEU A 156 -21.20 2.70 -26.73
C LEU A 156 -20.51 3.48 -25.63
N VAL A 157 -21.15 4.50 -25.05
CA VAL A 157 -20.53 5.30 -23.98
C VAL A 157 -20.16 4.45 -22.76
N PRO A 158 -20.98 3.48 -22.31
CA PRO A 158 -20.55 2.56 -21.25
C PRO A 158 -19.25 1.80 -21.54
N LEU A 159 -19.08 1.37 -22.79
CA LEU A 159 -17.88 0.64 -23.22
C LEU A 159 -16.67 1.57 -23.38
N GLN A 160 -16.87 2.78 -23.91
CA GLN A 160 -15.84 3.81 -24.01
C GLN A 160 -15.34 4.23 -22.63
N CYS A 161 -16.25 4.52 -21.69
CA CYS A 161 -15.91 4.85 -20.31
C CYS A 161 -15.14 3.70 -19.65
N LEU A 162 -15.57 2.45 -19.84
CA LEU A 162 -14.86 1.29 -19.32
C LEU A 162 -13.43 1.17 -19.89
N ALA A 163 -13.26 1.38 -21.19
CA ALA A 163 -11.96 1.32 -21.85
C ALA A 163 -10.98 2.33 -21.25
N GLU A 164 -11.42 3.58 -21.10
CA GLU A 164 -10.62 4.65 -20.53
C GLU A 164 -10.27 4.38 -19.06
N GLU A 165 -11.24 3.96 -18.24
CA GLU A 165 -10.99 3.63 -16.84
C GLU A 165 -9.97 2.48 -16.69
N LEU A 166 -10.06 1.46 -17.53
CA LEU A 166 -9.09 0.36 -17.58
C LEU A 166 -7.70 0.82 -18.01
N LEU A 167 -7.59 1.71 -19.00
CA LEU A 167 -6.29 2.20 -19.47
C LEU A 167 -5.66 3.17 -18.47
N PHE A 168 -6.39 4.20 -18.05
CA PHE A 168 -5.82 5.25 -17.21
C PHE A 168 -5.69 4.83 -15.74
N ARG A 169 -6.71 4.20 -15.14
CA ARG A 169 -6.65 3.79 -13.73
C ARG A 169 -6.23 2.33 -13.56
N GLY A 170 -6.60 1.45 -14.49
CA GLY A 170 -6.18 0.05 -14.46
C GLY A 170 -4.73 -0.18 -14.87
N VAL A 171 -4.27 0.40 -15.97
CA VAL A 171 -2.92 0.19 -16.51
C VAL A 171 -1.96 1.28 -16.04
N VAL A 172 -2.22 2.54 -16.34
CA VAL A 172 -1.26 3.64 -16.13
C VAL A 172 -1.01 3.85 -14.62
N VAL A 173 -2.05 4.06 -13.81
CA VAL A 173 -1.90 4.23 -12.35
C VAL A 173 -1.21 3.03 -11.72
N GLN A 174 -1.60 1.80 -12.06
CA GLN A 174 -0.98 0.62 -11.44
C GLN A 174 0.47 0.43 -11.91
N SER A 175 0.78 0.72 -13.17
CA SER A 175 2.15 0.64 -13.70
C SER A 175 3.07 1.63 -12.99
N PHE A 176 2.62 2.87 -12.82
CA PHE A 176 3.30 3.88 -12.03
C PHE A 176 3.42 3.49 -10.55
N GLY A 177 2.33 2.98 -9.96
CA GLY A 177 2.32 2.48 -8.60
C GLY A 177 3.20 1.24 -8.38
N ALA A 178 3.62 0.54 -9.44
CA ALA A 178 4.62 -0.51 -9.31
C ALA A 178 6.01 0.03 -8.95
N TRP A 179 6.38 1.19 -9.51
CA TRP A 179 7.63 1.89 -9.19
C TRP A 179 7.54 2.68 -7.89
N MET A 180 6.40 3.32 -7.62
CA MET A 180 6.27 4.29 -6.53
C MET A 180 5.50 3.74 -5.34
N ARG A 181 5.89 4.14 -4.13
CA ARG A 181 5.19 3.78 -2.88
C ARG A 181 3.99 4.70 -2.59
N SER A 182 4.06 5.97 -3.01
CA SER A 182 3.01 6.95 -2.75
C SER A 182 1.82 6.77 -3.70
N PRO A 183 0.58 6.61 -3.20
CA PRO A 183 -0.61 6.58 -4.05
C PRO A 183 -0.79 7.90 -4.81
N TRP A 184 -0.53 9.03 -4.15
CA TRP A 184 -0.76 10.36 -4.70
C TRP A 184 0.05 10.61 -5.97
N LEU A 185 1.32 10.19 -6.00
CA LEU A 185 2.15 10.30 -7.20
C LEU A 185 1.63 9.43 -8.34
N ALA A 186 1.22 8.20 -8.05
CA ALA A 186 0.69 7.29 -9.08
C ALA A 186 -0.60 7.81 -9.72
N TYR A 187 -1.54 8.35 -8.92
CA TYR A 187 -2.79 8.92 -9.44
C TYR A 187 -2.59 10.29 -10.11
N LEU A 188 -1.75 11.16 -9.58
CA LEU A 188 -1.50 12.49 -10.14
C LEU A 188 -0.72 12.43 -11.47
N LEU A 189 0.17 11.44 -11.66
CA LEU A 189 0.89 11.28 -12.93
C LEU A 189 0.01 10.76 -14.07
N ALA A 190 -1.06 10.03 -13.76
CA ALA A 190 -2.03 9.61 -14.78
C ALA A 190 -2.92 10.76 -15.27
N LEU A 191 -3.11 11.80 -14.44
CA LEU A 191 -4.03 12.91 -14.71
C LEU A 191 -3.66 13.72 -15.97
N PRO A 192 -2.41 14.21 -16.17
CA PRO A 192 -2.05 14.94 -17.40
C PRO A 192 -2.28 14.12 -18.66
N ILE A 193 -2.00 12.80 -18.60
CA ILE A 193 -2.15 11.90 -19.76
C ILE A 193 -3.62 11.78 -20.16
N PHE A 194 -4.53 11.73 -19.19
CA PHE A 194 -5.97 11.76 -19.44
C PHE A 194 -6.44 13.10 -20.02
N VAL A 195 -5.98 14.22 -19.45
CA VAL A 195 -6.44 15.57 -19.82
C VAL A 195 -5.99 15.96 -21.23
N VAL A 196 -4.77 15.59 -21.66
CA VAL A 196 -4.24 15.91 -23.00
C VAL A 196 -5.08 15.30 -24.13
N GLY A 197 -5.80 14.21 -23.86
CA GLY A 197 -6.70 13.59 -24.84
C GLY A 197 -7.99 14.38 -25.12
N HIS A 198 -8.27 15.45 -24.37
CA HIS A 198 -9.53 16.18 -24.45
C HIS A 198 -9.38 17.56 -25.09
N THR A 199 -10.39 17.96 -25.86
CA THR A 199 -10.47 19.25 -26.56
C THR A 199 -11.76 19.97 -26.17
N ALA A 200 -11.76 20.57 -24.98
CA ALA A 200 -12.88 21.38 -24.49
C ALA A 200 -12.49 22.86 -24.33
N GLY A 201 -13.47 23.76 -24.34
CA GLY A 201 -13.27 25.16 -23.95
C GLY A 201 -12.89 25.28 -22.46
N GLY A 202 -12.42 26.46 -22.02
CA GLY A 202 -11.84 26.66 -20.68
C GLY A 202 -12.65 26.06 -19.53
N GLY A 203 -13.95 26.36 -19.44
CA GLY A 203 -14.83 25.79 -18.41
C GLY A 203 -14.99 24.26 -18.50
N GLY A 204 -15.01 23.70 -19.70
CA GLY A 204 -15.07 22.24 -19.90
C GLY A 204 -13.77 21.53 -19.52
N MET A 205 -12.61 22.16 -19.72
CA MET A 205 -11.33 21.60 -19.26
C MET A 205 -11.27 21.52 -17.73
N VAL A 206 -11.83 22.50 -17.02
CA VAL A 206 -11.92 22.47 -15.55
C VAL A 206 -12.77 21.29 -15.08
N THR A 207 -13.94 21.06 -15.68
CA THR A 207 -14.80 19.93 -15.28
C THR A 207 -14.16 18.57 -15.58
N ILE A 208 -13.40 18.44 -16.67
CA ILE A 208 -12.62 17.23 -16.99
C ILE A 208 -11.55 16.96 -15.92
N VAL A 209 -10.80 17.97 -15.50
CA VAL A 209 -9.78 17.84 -14.43
C VAL A 209 -10.43 17.44 -13.10
N VAL A 210 -11.52 18.11 -12.73
CA VAL A 210 -12.27 17.80 -11.49
C VAL A 210 -12.81 16.37 -11.52
N PHE A 211 -13.44 15.97 -12.62
CA PHE A 211 -13.89 14.60 -12.82
C PHE A 211 -12.74 13.60 -12.63
N ALA A 212 -11.62 13.82 -13.31
CA ALA A 212 -10.51 12.89 -13.31
C ALA A 212 -9.90 12.71 -11.91
N LEU A 213 -9.84 13.78 -11.11
CA LEU A 213 -9.43 13.76 -9.71
C LEU A 213 -10.42 12.96 -8.84
N ILE A 214 -11.72 13.25 -8.94
CA ILE A 214 -12.77 12.55 -8.16
C ILE A 214 -12.78 11.06 -8.48
N ALA A 215 -12.76 10.71 -9.77
CA ALA A 215 -12.72 9.32 -10.22
C ALA A 215 -11.46 8.61 -9.68
N SER A 216 -10.29 9.25 -9.67
CA SER A 216 -9.08 8.69 -9.05
C SER A 216 -9.19 8.50 -7.54
N LEU A 217 -9.83 9.44 -6.83
CA LEU A 217 -10.13 9.30 -5.39
C LEU A 217 -11.09 8.15 -5.11
N LEU A 218 -12.12 7.97 -5.94
CA LEU A 218 -13.06 6.84 -5.85
C LEU A 218 -12.34 5.51 -6.02
N VAL A 219 -11.44 5.39 -7.01
CA VAL A 219 -10.63 4.17 -7.20
C VAL A 219 -9.72 3.94 -5.99
N HIS A 220 -9.05 4.99 -5.52
CA HIS A 220 -8.19 4.90 -4.36
C HIS A 220 -8.95 4.42 -3.12
N ARG A 221 -10.12 4.97 -2.81
CA ARG A 221 -10.88 4.61 -1.60
C ARG A 221 -11.57 3.25 -1.70
N SER A 222 -12.19 2.96 -2.84
CA SER A 222 -12.95 1.72 -3.05
C SER A 222 -12.09 0.51 -3.41
N GLY A 223 -10.83 0.72 -3.82
CA GLY A 223 -9.94 -0.34 -4.25
C GLY A 223 -10.31 -0.96 -5.60
N GLY A 224 -10.95 -0.22 -6.50
CA GLY A 224 -11.28 -0.70 -7.85
C GLY A 224 -11.98 0.36 -8.69
N ILE A 225 -12.17 0.05 -9.98
CA ILE A 225 -12.66 1.03 -10.97
C ILE A 225 -14.17 1.18 -11.02
N GLU A 226 -14.93 0.41 -10.25
CA GLU A 226 -16.38 0.29 -10.44
C GLU A 226 -17.11 1.61 -10.23
N LEU A 227 -16.75 2.37 -9.20
CA LEU A 227 -17.36 3.67 -8.93
C LEU A 227 -16.87 4.77 -9.87
N SER A 228 -15.61 4.70 -10.33
CA SER A 228 -15.11 5.65 -11.33
C SER A 228 -15.79 5.42 -12.67
N VAL A 229 -15.94 4.16 -13.12
CA VAL A 229 -16.71 3.78 -14.31
C VAL A 229 -18.16 4.26 -14.19
N ALA A 230 -18.83 4.03 -13.06
CA ALA A 230 -20.21 4.50 -12.87
C ALA A 230 -20.34 6.03 -13.02
N LEU A 231 -19.45 6.79 -12.34
CA LEU A 231 -19.44 8.25 -12.44
C LEU A 231 -19.12 8.71 -13.87
N HIS A 232 -18.19 8.02 -14.53
CA HIS A 232 -17.73 8.35 -15.87
C HIS A 232 -18.84 8.18 -16.91
N ILE A 233 -19.61 7.10 -16.79
CA ILE A 233 -20.77 6.82 -17.64
C ILE A 233 -21.81 7.92 -17.49
N VAL A 234 -22.18 8.28 -16.25
CA VAL A 234 -23.15 9.35 -15.99
C VAL A 234 -22.66 10.66 -16.59
N ASN A 235 -21.41 11.03 -16.31
CA ASN A 235 -20.79 12.24 -16.83
C ASN A 235 -20.88 12.32 -18.36
N ASN A 236 -20.48 11.26 -19.07
CA ASN A 236 -20.42 11.27 -20.53
C ASN A 236 -21.82 11.17 -21.15
N ILE A 237 -22.76 10.44 -20.55
CA ILE A 237 -24.15 10.43 -21.01
C ILE A 237 -24.78 11.82 -20.87
N THR A 238 -24.57 12.51 -19.74
CA THR A 238 -25.10 13.87 -19.53
C THR A 238 -24.50 14.85 -20.53
N VAL A 239 -23.19 14.83 -20.73
CA VAL A 239 -22.51 15.71 -21.72
C VAL A 239 -22.95 15.39 -23.14
N SER A 240 -23.06 14.10 -23.49
CA SER A 240 -23.52 13.67 -24.82
C SER A 240 -24.95 14.11 -25.08
N TYR A 241 -25.85 13.89 -24.11
CA TYR A 241 -27.23 14.35 -24.20
C TYR A 241 -27.31 15.86 -24.41
N ALA A 242 -26.61 16.66 -23.61
CA ALA A 242 -26.61 18.11 -23.77
C ALA A 242 -26.16 18.54 -25.18
N ARG A 243 -25.18 17.83 -25.75
CA ARG A 243 -24.69 18.08 -27.11
C ARG A 243 -25.72 17.71 -28.17
N PHE A 244 -26.17 16.45 -28.26
CA PHE A 244 -27.03 16.03 -29.37
C PHE A 244 -28.47 16.55 -29.25
N SER A 245 -28.90 17.01 -28.06
CA SER A 245 -30.19 17.68 -27.87
C SER A 245 -30.18 19.17 -28.26
N GLY A 246 -29.01 19.73 -28.58
CA GLY A 246 -28.82 21.15 -28.91
C GLY A 246 -28.86 22.08 -27.71
N LEU A 247 -28.83 21.57 -26.48
CA LEU A 247 -28.84 22.40 -25.26
C LEU A 247 -27.59 23.27 -25.15
N ILE A 248 -26.44 22.78 -25.63
CA ILE A 248 -25.16 23.51 -25.56
C ILE A 248 -25.10 24.74 -26.47
N ASP A 249 -25.98 24.82 -27.48
CA ASP A 249 -26.01 25.91 -28.46
C ASP A 249 -26.94 27.06 -28.02
N LEU A 250 -27.55 26.95 -26.84
CA LEU A 250 -28.48 27.93 -26.31
C LEU A 250 -27.77 29.08 -25.60
N GLU A 251 -28.14 30.31 -25.94
CA GLU A 251 -27.80 31.52 -25.18
C GLU A 251 -28.84 31.77 -24.07
N SER A 252 -29.08 30.79 -23.19
CA SER A 252 -30.06 30.91 -22.11
C SER A 252 -29.67 30.13 -20.87
N ALA A 253 -30.31 30.41 -19.72
CA ALA A 253 -30.07 29.69 -18.47
C ALA A 253 -30.38 28.17 -18.57
N ARG A 254 -31.13 27.72 -19.59
CA ARG A 254 -31.43 26.31 -19.83
C ARG A 254 -30.17 25.45 -19.99
N VAL A 255 -29.09 26.01 -20.55
CA VAL A 255 -27.79 25.31 -20.71
C VAL A 255 -27.15 24.92 -19.37
N LEU A 256 -27.54 25.57 -18.27
CA LEU A 256 -27.00 25.29 -16.94
C LEU A 256 -27.57 24.01 -16.32
N LEU A 257 -28.74 23.53 -16.77
CA LEU A 257 -29.39 22.35 -16.16
C LEU A 257 -28.53 21.08 -16.24
N PRO A 258 -27.98 20.69 -17.41
CA PRO A 258 -27.05 19.56 -17.48
C PRO A 258 -25.79 19.76 -16.63
N VAL A 259 -25.29 21.00 -16.53
CA VAL A 259 -24.11 21.34 -15.71
C VAL A 259 -24.42 21.15 -14.21
N VAL A 260 -25.60 21.58 -13.75
CA VAL A 260 -26.06 21.37 -12.37
C VAL A 260 -26.19 19.88 -12.08
N GLY A 261 -26.77 19.10 -13.01
CA GLY A 261 -26.86 17.64 -12.88
C GLY A 261 -25.48 16.98 -12.75
N GLN A 262 -24.53 17.40 -13.58
CA GLN A 262 -23.14 16.93 -13.54
C GLN A 262 -22.45 17.27 -12.21
N LEU A 263 -22.54 18.53 -11.76
CA LEU A 263 -21.95 18.97 -10.49
C LEU A 263 -22.60 18.27 -9.28
N GLY A 264 -23.91 17.99 -9.36
CA GLY A 264 -24.61 17.18 -8.36
C GLY A 264 -24.06 15.76 -8.28
N ALA A 265 -23.76 15.12 -9.41
CA ALA A 265 -23.13 13.80 -9.44
C ALA A 265 -21.72 13.84 -8.80
N PHE A 266 -20.94 14.88 -9.07
CA PHE A 266 -19.62 15.08 -8.45
C PHE A 266 -19.73 15.29 -6.93
N ALA A 267 -20.70 16.07 -6.47
CA ALA A 267 -20.96 16.27 -5.05
C ALA A 267 -21.32 14.95 -4.35
N LEU A 268 -22.20 14.14 -4.95
CA LEU A 268 -22.54 12.82 -4.42
C LEU A 268 -21.34 11.87 -4.41
N ALA A 269 -20.50 11.90 -5.43
CA ALA A 269 -19.26 11.13 -5.46
C ALA A 269 -18.30 11.53 -4.32
N LEU A 270 -18.15 12.83 -4.04
CA LEU A 270 -17.36 13.33 -2.91
C LEU A 270 -17.95 12.93 -1.55
N ILE A 271 -19.28 12.99 -1.40
CA ILE A 271 -20.00 12.55 -0.19
C ILE A 271 -19.84 11.03 0.02
N ALA A 272 -19.75 10.25 -1.05
CA ALA A 272 -19.54 8.81 -0.96
C ALA A 272 -18.13 8.45 -0.44
N LEU A 273 -17.10 9.29 -0.65
CA LEU A 273 -15.71 9.01 -0.25
C LEU A 273 -15.52 8.65 1.24
N PRO A 274 -16.11 9.37 2.23
CA PRO A 274 -16.07 8.96 3.63
C PRO A 274 -16.93 7.72 3.91
N ILE A 275 -18.09 7.56 3.26
CA ILE A 275 -19.04 6.46 3.50
C ILE A 275 -18.47 5.10 3.06
N ILE A 276 -17.75 5.07 1.94
CA ILE A 276 -17.14 3.84 1.41
C ILE A 276 -16.04 3.30 2.33
N GLY A 277 -15.47 4.15 3.20
CA GLY A 277 -14.27 3.85 3.98
C GLY A 277 -13.04 3.62 3.09
N SER A 278 -11.83 3.60 3.67
CA SER A 278 -10.67 3.09 2.94
C SER A 278 -10.69 1.56 3.00
N LYS A 279 -11.06 0.89 1.89
CA LYS A 279 -10.80 -0.56 1.72
C LYS A 279 -9.36 -0.87 1.32
N VAL A 280 -8.58 0.18 1.09
CA VAL A 280 -7.13 0.12 1.15
C VAL A 280 -6.79 -0.13 2.60
N ALA A 281 -6.17 -1.28 2.91
CA ALA A 281 -5.49 -1.45 4.18
C ALA A 281 -4.69 -0.16 4.44
N PRO A 282 -4.68 0.41 5.66
CA PRO A 282 -3.67 1.40 6.01
C PRO A 282 -2.34 0.87 5.49
N MET A 283 -1.49 1.78 4.98
CA MET A 283 -0.17 1.38 4.49
C MET A 283 0.37 0.32 5.44
N PRO A 284 0.78 -0.88 4.98
CA PRO A 284 1.42 -1.81 5.89
C PRO A 284 2.52 -1.00 6.56
N THR A 285 2.47 -0.87 7.89
CA THR A 285 3.66 -0.58 8.64
C THR A 285 4.66 -1.60 8.12
N THR A 286 5.65 -1.11 7.38
CA THR A 286 6.51 -1.93 6.52
C THR A 286 7.39 -2.86 7.34
N ASP A 287 7.27 -2.77 8.65
CA ASP A 287 8.05 -3.35 9.71
C ASP A 287 7.12 -3.62 10.91
N ALA A 288 7.30 -4.77 11.57
CA ALA A 288 6.73 -5.03 12.90
C ALA A 288 7.51 -4.28 14.00
N HIS A 289 8.06 -3.12 13.69
CA HIS A 289 8.89 -2.36 14.61
C HIS A 289 7.98 -1.58 15.55
N LEU A 290 7.93 -1.98 16.82
CA LEU A 290 7.40 -1.06 17.83
C LEU A 290 8.36 0.13 17.91
N ARG A 291 7.90 1.32 17.54
CA ARG A 291 8.72 2.53 17.55
C ARG A 291 8.65 3.31 18.86
N THR A 292 7.53 3.23 19.56
CA THR A 292 7.29 4.02 20.77
C THR A 292 6.78 3.12 21.88
N LEU A 293 7.31 3.31 23.08
CA LEU A 293 6.85 2.69 24.31
C LEU A 293 6.75 3.77 25.38
N PRO A 294 5.64 4.55 25.38
CA PRO A 294 5.49 5.70 26.27
C PRO A 294 5.56 5.29 27.74
N HIS A 295 6.29 6.07 28.54
CA HIS A 295 6.41 5.89 29.99
C HIS A 295 6.47 7.28 30.66
N PRO A 296 6.05 7.43 31.94
CA PRO A 296 6.08 8.72 32.64
C PRO A 296 7.44 9.42 32.71
N THR A 297 8.54 8.68 32.57
CA THR A 297 9.91 9.22 32.52
C THR A 297 10.40 9.55 31.10
N GLY A 298 9.50 9.57 30.12
CA GLY A 298 9.82 9.67 28.69
C GLY A 298 9.74 8.32 27.99
N ASP A 299 9.79 8.32 26.66
CA ASP A 299 9.74 7.08 25.87
C ASP A 299 10.88 6.13 26.28
N LEU A 300 10.57 4.84 26.36
CA LEU A 300 11.57 3.82 26.68
C LEU A 300 12.43 3.46 25.47
N LEU A 301 11.93 3.74 24.25
CA LEU A 301 12.61 3.37 23.02
C LEU A 301 13.28 4.59 22.36
N PHE A 302 14.50 4.36 21.87
CA PHE A 302 15.23 5.30 21.04
C PHE A 302 14.85 5.11 19.57
N ASN A 303 14.81 6.22 18.83
CA ASN A 303 14.72 6.21 17.38
C ASN A 303 15.68 7.24 16.80
N SER A 304 16.55 6.81 15.89
CA SER A 304 17.38 7.74 15.14
C SER A 304 16.51 8.59 14.22
N SER A 305 16.89 9.85 14.07
CA SER A 305 16.29 10.74 13.06
C SER A 305 16.99 10.64 11.70
N ALA A 306 18.14 9.97 11.61
CA ALA A 306 18.90 9.79 10.38
C ALA A 306 18.42 8.57 9.56
N GLY A 307 18.05 7.48 10.22
CA GLY A 307 17.61 6.23 9.58
C GLY A 307 16.50 5.54 10.38
N PRO A 308 15.31 5.28 9.79
CA PRO A 308 14.20 4.63 10.49
C PRO A 308 14.45 3.16 10.84
N GLU A 309 15.49 2.53 10.32
CA GLU A 309 15.98 1.19 10.63
C GLU A 309 16.75 1.11 11.96
N HIS A 310 17.24 2.23 12.48
CA HIS A 310 17.96 2.33 13.74
C HIS A 310 17.06 2.91 14.84
N GLY A 311 16.21 2.06 15.39
CA GLY A 311 15.29 2.46 16.45
C GLY A 311 14.15 1.48 16.70
N GLY A 312 13.48 1.67 17.83
CA GLY A 312 12.35 0.84 18.23
C GLY A 312 12.78 -0.59 18.57
N VAL A 313 11.95 -1.57 18.18
CA VAL A 313 12.24 -3.01 18.37
C VAL A 313 12.23 -3.75 17.04
N PRO A 314 13.35 -3.79 16.29
CA PRO A 314 13.48 -4.64 15.12
C PRO A 314 13.37 -6.13 15.43
N VAL A 315 12.72 -6.87 14.53
CA VAL A 315 12.56 -8.32 14.60
C VAL A 315 13.63 -8.99 13.74
N VAL A 316 14.44 -9.84 14.37
CA VAL A 316 15.54 -10.58 13.72
C VAL A 316 15.13 -12.03 13.53
N ALA A 317 14.91 -12.41 12.26
CA ALA A 317 14.60 -13.77 11.86
C ALA A 317 14.82 -13.94 10.34
N PRO A 318 15.13 -15.16 9.87
CA PRO A 318 15.30 -16.39 10.64
C PRO A 318 16.76 -16.65 11.02
N TRP A 319 17.62 -15.63 11.01
CA TRP A 319 18.98 -15.73 11.51
C TRP A 319 19.49 -14.38 12.06
N PHE A 320 20.44 -14.47 12.98
CA PHE A 320 21.14 -13.32 13.56
C PHE A 320 22.39 -13.00 12.75
N ALA A 321 22.78 -11.72 12.65
CA ALA A 321 23.90 -11.27 11.83
C ALA A 321 23.87 -11.89 10.41
N GLN A 322 24.97 -12.49 9.95
CA GLN A 322 25.06 -13.22 8.67
C GLN A 322 25.38 -14.71 8.88
N THR A 323 24.96 -15.30 10.01
CA THR A 323 25.37 -16.65 10.44
C THR A 323 24.81 -17.77 9.57
N LEU A 324 23.51 -17.71 9.22
CA LEU A 324 22.83 -18.72 8.41
C LEU A 324 22.44 -18.21 7.01
N GLY A 325 22.70 -16.95 6.70
CA GLY A 325 22.36 -16.37 5.42
C GLY A 325 23.07 -15.05 5.14
N PRO A 326 23.05 -14.59 3.87
CA PRO A 326 23.88 -13.47 3.43
C PRO A 326 23.38 -12.10 3.90
N GLN A 327 22.11 -11.99 4.28
CA GLN A 327 21.50 -10.73 4.73
C GLN A 327 21.74 -10.52 6.22
N MET A 328 22.24 -9.34 6.60
CA MET A 328 22.37 -8.96 8.00
C MET A 328 21.01 -9.00 8.73
N HIS A 329 20.92 -9.80 9.80
CA HIS A 329 19.75 -10.03 10.65
C HIS A 329 18.52 -10.62 9.94
N GLY A 330 18.76 -11.43 8.90
CA GLY A 330 17.70 -12.09 8.17
C GLY A 330 16.78 -11.13 7.43
N TRP A 331 15.65 -11.68 6.95
CA TRP A 331 14.71 -10.95 6.09
C TRP A 331 13.53 -10.33 6.85
N ALA A 332 13.24 -10.78 8.09
CA ALA A 332 12.01 -10.44 8.80
C ALA A 332 11.81 -8.93 9.03
N ARG A 333 12.87 -8.18 9.37
CA ARG A 333 12.82 -6.72 9.52
C ARG A 333 12.62 -5.93 8.23
N THR A 334 12.79 -6.57 7.06
CA THR A 334 12.71 -5.91 5.75
C THR A 334 11.47 -6.29 4.94
N LEU A 335 10.77 -7.34 5.38
CA LEU A 335 9.54 -7.82 4.76
C LEU A 335 8.31 -7.25 5.47
N PRO A 336 7.20 -7.03 4.74
CA PRO A 336 6.00 -6.44 5.31
C PRO A 336 5.26 -7.44 6.20
N TRP A 337 4.93 -7.01 7.41
CA TRP A 337 4.08 -7.77 8.35
C TRP A 337 2.59 -7.43 8.15
N VAL A 338 1.74 -8.36 8.56
CA VAL A 338 0.27 -8.27 8.53
C VAL A 338 -0.23 -8.20 9.97
N VAL A 339 -0.82 -7.07 10.39
CA VAL A 339 -1.49 -7.02 11.69
C VAL A 339 -2.73 -7.92 11.65
N THR A 340 -2.76 -8.95 12.49
CA THR A 340 -3.87 -9.91 12.61
C THR A 340 -4.76 -9.62 13.81
N GLU A 341 -4.23 -8.92 14.81
CA GLU A 341 -4.96 -8.48 16.00
C GLU A 341 -4.49 -7.08 16.41
N GLU A 342 -5.43 -6.18 16.66
CA GLU A 342 -5.14 -4.87 17.25
C GLU A 342 -6.25 -4.51 18.23
N THR A 343 -5.90 -4.51 19.51
CA THR A 343 -6.72 -4.00 20.61
C THR A 343 -5.98 -2.86 21.29
N GLY A 344 -6.63 -2.15 22.21
CA GLY A 344 -5.98 -1.09 22.98
C GLY A 344 -4.73 -1.57 23.75
N GLU A 345 -4.68 -2.86 24.09
CA GLU A 345 -3.63 -3.46 24.91
C GLU A 345 -2.70 -4.38 24.12
N THR A 346 -3.21 -5.13 23.15
CA THR A 346 -2.44 -6.14 22.42
C THR A 346 -2.42 -5.86 20.92
N THR A 347 -1.24 -5.94 20.31
CA THR A 347 -1.08 -5.94 18.85
C THR A 347 -0.33 -7.20 18.43
N THR A 348 -0.91 -8.00 17.54
CA THR A 348 -0.26 -9.16 16.93
C THR A 348 -0.10 -8.93 15.43
N ALA A 349 1.10 -9.18 14.92
CA ALA A 349 1.40 -9.14 13.50
C ALA A 349 2.02 -10.47 13.04
N GLU A 350 1.72 -10.88 11.81
CA GLU A 350 2.23 -12.10 11.19
C GLU A 350 3.01 -11.82 9.90
N LEU A 351 3.99 -12.66 9.62
CA LEU A 351 4.75 -12.66 8.38
C LEU A 351 5.03 -14.11 7.99
N SER A 352 4.57 -14.53 6.81
CA SER A 352 4.95 -15.81 6.21
C SER A 352 5.89 -15.58 5.04
N ASN A 353 7.06 -16.17 5.09
CA ASN A 353 8.01 -16.18 3.97
C ASN A 353 8.85 -17.46 4.02
N ASP A 354 9.16 -18.01 2.85
CA ASP A 354 10.02 -19.18 2.73
C ASP A 354 9.61 -20.35 3.64
N ARG A 355 8.31 -20.68 3.64
CA ARG A 355 7.71 -21.75 4.48
C ARG A 355 7.96 -21.59 5.98
N LEU A 356 8.28 -20.40 6.45
CA LEU A 356 8.36 -20.06 7.87
C LEU A 356 7.31 -19.00 8.18
N ARG A 357 6.42 -19.30 9.12
CA ARG A 357 5.44 -18.34 9.65
C ARG A 357 5.99 -17.73 10.92
N LEU A 358 6.05 -16.41 10.96
CA LEU A 358 6.40 -15.62 12.13
C LEU A 358 5.15 -14.93 12.67
N SER A 359 5.03 -14.89 13.99
CA SER A 359 4.07 -14.04 14.70
C SER A 359 4.79 -13.22 15.75
N TYR A 360 4.53 -11.92 15.77
CA TYR A 360 5.08 -10.97 16.73
C TYR A 360 3.95 -10.29 17.48
N THR A 361 3.90 -10.50 18.79
CA THR A 361 2.86 -9.97 19.67
C THR A 361 3.47 -8.98 20.65
N VAL A 362 2.87 -7.80 20.73
CA VAL A 362 3.18 -6.75 21.70
C VAL A 362 1.99 -6.61 22.62
N ARG A 363 2.20 -6.87 23.91
CA ARG A 363 1.24 -6.54 24.98
C ARG A 363 1.72 -5.30 25.70
N ARG A 364 0.89 -4.26 25.70
CA ARG A 364 1.11 -3.00 26.39
C ARG A 364 0.52 -3.09 27.79
N GLY A 365 1.09 -2.36 28.72
CA GLY A 365 0.67 -2.34 30.11
C GLY A 365 1.78 -1.86 31.03
N PRO A 366 1.65 -2.06 32.36
CA PRO A 366 2.70 -1.74 33.32
C PRO A 366 4.00 -2.52 33.10
N GLU A 367 3.87 -3.76 32.59
CA GLU A 367 4.99 -4.63 32.22
C GLU A 367 4.81 -5.04 30.75
N PRO A 368 5.22 -4.20 29.78
CA PRO A 368 5.09 -4.54 28.38
C PRO A 368 5.84 -5.82 28.02
N THR A 369 5.19 -6.68 27.24
CA THR A 369 5.76 -7.95 26.77
C THR A 369 5.81 -8.00 25.25
N PHE A 370 6.94 -8.48 24.74
CA PHE A 370 7.21 -8.70 23.33
C PHE A 370 7.43 -10.20 23.11
N THR A 371 6.66 -10.83 22.23
CA THR A 371 6.76 -12.26 21.94
C THR A 371 6.97 -12.46 20.45
N LEU A 372 8.04 -13.15 20.08
CA LEU A 372 8.33 -13.55 18.72
C LEU A 372 8.29 -15.08 18.62
N ARG A 373 7.41 -15.59 17.76
CA ARG A 373 7.26 -17.02 17.50
C ARG A 373 7.47 -17.33 16.03
N ALA A 374 8.16 -18.43 15.75
CA ALA A 374 8.36 -18.98 14.42
C ALA A 374 7.80 -20.40 14.35
N VAL A 375 7.13 -20.72 13.24
CA VAL A 375 6.59 -22.06 12.94
C VAL A 375 7.16 -22.51 11.60
N ASN A 376 7.76 -23.70 11.59
CA ASN A 376 8.20 -24.34 10.36
C ASN A 376 6.99 -24.94 9.64
N GLU A 377 6.60 -24.36 8.51
CA GLU A 377 5.51 -24.84 7.64
C GLU A 377 6.03 -25.69 6.47
N ASP A 378 7.31 -26.03 6.48
CA ASP A 378 7.94 -26.90 5.49
C ASP A 378 7.78 -28.38 5.86
N GLU A 379 8.06 -29.26 4.90
CA GLU A 379 8.10 -30.72 5.09
C GLU A 379 9.48 -31.21 5.55
N GLU A 380 10.49 -30.33 5.56
CA GLU A 380 11.86 -30.60 6.01
C GLU A 380 12.22 -29.83 7.28
N SER A 381 13.18 -30.36 8.05
CA SER A 381 13.78 -29.65 9.18
C SER A 381 14.50 -28.39 8.70
N ARG A 382 14.41 -27.32 9.48
CA ARG A 382 15.07 -26.04 9.19
C ARG A 382 15.81 -25.53 10.41
N ARG A 383 17.02 -25.02 10.19
CA ARG A 383 17.75 -24.31 11.23
C ARG A 383 17.40 -22.82 11.23
N ILE A 384 17.10 -22.26 12.41
CA ILE A 384 16.81 -20.82 12.57
C ILE A 384 17.54 -20.23 13.78
N GLN A 385 17.60 -18.91 13.82
CA GLN A 385 17.82 -18.11 15.02
C GLN A 385 16.78 -17.00 15.08
N LEU A 386 16.43 -16.58 16.29
CA LEU A 386 15.46 -15.52 16.55
C LEU A 386 16.09 -14.50 17.49
N ALA A 387 15.84 -13.21 17.27
CA ALA A 387 16.13 -12.18 18.27
C ALA A 387 15.16 -11.00 18.16
N LEU A 388 15.02 -10.25 19.25
CA LEU A 388 14.45 -8.91 19.25
C LEU A 388 15.60 -7.93 19.50
N HIS A 389 15.67 -6.84 18.72
CA HIS A 389 16.81 -5.91 18.74
C HIS A 389 16.43 -4.53 19.33
N PRO A 390 15.82 -4.44 20.53
CA PRO A 390 15.30 -3.17 21.04
C PRO A 390 16.41 -2.13 21.25
N TYR A 391 16.14 -0.89 20.84
CA TYR A 391 16.98 0.28 21.10
C TYR A 391 16.44 0.99 22.33
N TRP A 392 16.99 0.72 23.51
CA TRP A 392 16.52 1.34 24.76
C TRP A 392 17.10 2.73 24.90
N ALA A 393 16.23 3.74 25.05
CA ALA A 393 16.67 5.11 25.29
C ALA A 393 17.35 5.22 26.67
N VAL A 394 18.53 5.82 26.75
CA VAL A 394 19.31 5.92 27.98
C VAL A 394 20.41 6.98 27.80
N ASP A 395 20.89 7.60 28.88
CA ASP A 395 22.15 8.36 28.85
C ASP A 395 23.34 7.42 29.07
N THR A 396 24.11 7.13 28.02
CA THR A 396 25.21 6.17 28.09
C THR A 396 26.37 6.59 29.00
N ALA A 397 26.51 7.89 29.31
CA ALA A 397 27.56 8.35 30.22
C ALA A 397 27.36 7.80 31.65
N ARG A 398 26.10 7.55 32.02
CA ARG A 398 25.69 7.05 33.34
C ARG A 398 25.15 5.62 33.28
N ALA A 399 24.77 5.15 32.09
CA ALA A 399 24.17 3.84 31.91
C ALA A 399 25.13 2.68 32.26
N ARG A 400 24.59 1.63 32.85
CA ARG A 400 25.24 0.33 33.06
C ARG A 400 24.26 -0.79 32.76
N VAL A 401 24.74 -1.89 32.19
CA VAL A 401 24.00 -3.15 32.16
C VAL A 401 24.53 -4.06 33.26
N THR A 402 23.64 -4.46 34.17
CA THR A 402 23.95 -5.28 35.36
C THR A 402 23.24 -6.64 35.27
N GLY A 403 23.66 -7.60 36.12
CA GLY A 403 23.09 -8.96 36.16
C GLY A 403 23.73 -9.95 35.18
N LEU A 404 24.75 -9.52 34.43
CA LEU A 404 25.48 -10.34 33.46
C LEU A 404 26.91 -10.72 33.92
N ALA A 405 27.32 -10.31 35.12
CA ALA A 405 28.64 -10.63 35.67
C ALA A 405 28.90 -12.15 35.68
N ASP A 406 30.16 -12.53 35.46
CA ASP A 406 30.66 -13.90 35.42
C ASP A 406 30.06 -14.78 34.30
N GLN A 407 29.24 -14.23 33.40
CA GLN A 407 28.71 -14.96 32.26
C GLN A 407 29.73 -15.03 31.11
N PRO A 408 29.83 -16.16 30.39
CA PRO A 408 30.62 -16.24 29.17
C PRO A 408 29.96 -15.45 28.05
N TYR A 409 30.77 -14.75 27.24
CA TYR A 409 30.29 -14.02 26.08
C TYR A 409 31.32 -14.02 24.96
N PHE A 410 30.83 -13.89 23.73
CA PHE A 410 31.67 -13.60 22.58
C PHE A 410 31.71 -12.09 22.37
N ASP A 411 32.91 -11.54 22.50
CA ASP A 411 33.20 -10.15 22.16
C ASP A 411 33.41 -10.06 20.65
N LYS A 412 32.46 -9.43 19.95
CA LYS A 412 32.55 -9.25 18.49
C LYS A 412 33.57 -8.19 18.10
N VAL A 413 33.92 -7.27 18.99
CA VAL A 413 34.95 -6.25 18.77
C VAL A 413 36.33 -6.90 18.84
N ALA A 414 36.58 -7.70 19.88
CA ALA A 414 37.85 -8.42 20.05
C ALA A 414 37.94 -9.72 19.21
N GLY A 415 36.82 -10.27 18.78
CA GLY A 415 36.73 -11.56 18.09
C GLY A 415 37.07 -12.75 18.98
N ALA A 416 36.77 -12.68 20.29
CA ALA A 416 37.21 -13.66 21.29
C ALA A 416 36.10 -14.07 22.27
N GLU A 417 36.18 -15.30 22.77
CA GLU A 417 35.36 -15.77 23.90
C GLU A 417 35.99 -15.31 25.21
N LEU A 418 35.21 -14.59 26.02
CA LEU A 418 35.62 -13.94 27.26
C LEU A 418 34.56 -14.17 28.36
N THR A 419 34.82 -13.66 29.55
CA THR A 419 33.87 -13.65 30.68
C THR A 419 33.60 -12.21 31.08
N ILE A 420 32.33 -11.87 31.31
CA ILE A 420 31.92 -10.51 31.72
C ILE A 420 32.50 -10.22 33.11
N ASP A 421 33.29 -9.16 33.22
CA ASP A 421 33.83 -8.65 34.48
C ASP A 421 32.97 -7.48 34.99
N GLY A 422 32.15 -7.74 36.01
CA GLY A 422 31.26 -6.75 36.62
C GLY A 422 30.14 -6.24 35.69
N ASP A 423 29.85 -4.94 35.79
CA ASP A 423 28.81 -4.28 35.00
C ASP A 423 29.36 -3.76 33.66
N LEU A 424 28.57 -3.89 32.60
CA LEU A 424 28.93 -3.32 31.30
C LEU A 424 28.67 -1.82 31.27
N ALA A 425 29.73 -1.04 31.03
CA ALA A 425 29.69 0.41 30.86
C ALA A 425 29.92 0.82 29.40
N PHE A 426 29.52 2.04 29.06
CA PHE A 426 29.58 2.59 27.71
C PHE A 426 30.54 3.79 27.60
N GLY A 427 30.88 4.18 26.38
CA GLY A 427 31.93 5.16 26.07
C GLY A 427 32.93 4.70 25.01
N ARG A 428 32.83 3.42 24.63
CA ARG A 428 33.49 2.76 23.51
C ARG A 428 32.48 1.81 22.85
N GLU A 429 32.85 1.22 21.73
CA GLU A 429 32.05 0.16 21.12
C GLU A 429 31.90 -1.03 22.10
N VAL A 430 30.67 -1.53 22.20
CA VAL A 430 30.30 -2.74 22.92
C VAL A 430 29.45 -3.57 21.96
N ASP A 431 29.86 -4.80 21.69
CA ASP A 431 29.11 -5.78 20.89
C ASP A 431 29.30 -7.18 21.51
N SER A 432 28.59 -7.42 22.61
CA SER A 432 28.78 -8.58 23.48
C SER A 432 27.63 -9.57 23.32
N VAL A 433 27.92 -10.77 22.79
CA VAL A 433 26.94 -11.87 22.67
C VAL A 433 27.07 -12.77 23.89
N VAL A 434 26.31 -12.48 24.95
CA VAL A 434 26.40 -13.15 26.26
C VAL A 434 25.55 -14.42 26.25
N ARG A 435 26.16 -15.56 26.56
CA ARG A 435 25.45 -16.84 26.67
C ARG A 435 24.86 -16.97 28.07
N THR A 436 23.59 -16.61 28.21
CA THR A 436 22.89 -16.63 29.49
C THR A 436 21.37 -16.66 29.30
N THR A 437 20.67 -17.12 30.34
CA THR A 437 19.22 -17.00 30.50
C THR A 437 18.85 -16.12 31.69
N ASN A 438 19.83 -15.43 32.29
CA ASN A 438 19.62 -14.58 33.45
C ASN A 438 18.83 -13.32 33.07
N ASP A 439 17.99 -12.87 33.98
CA ASP A 439 17.41 -11.52 33.93
C ASP A 439 18.54 -10.49 34.09
N CYS A 440 18.45 -9.37 33.37
CA CYS A 440 19.43 -8.29 33.45
C CYS A 440 18.72 -6.93 33.54
N MET A 441 19.48 -5.89 33.88
CA MET A 441 18.94 -4.54 34.02
C MET A 441 19.79 -3.54 33.27
N LEU A 442 19.15 -2.58 32.60
CA LEU A 442 19.79 -1.34 32.13
C LEU A 442 19.45 -0.23 33.12
N VAL A 443 20.46 0.33 33.78
CA VAL A 443 20.30 1.34 34.84
C VAL A 443 21.04 2.60 34.45
N ASP A 444 20.38 3.76 34.55
CA ASP A 444 21.01 5.08 34.54
C ASP A 444 20.52 5.92 35.74
N ASP A 445 20.94 7.19 35.81
CA ASP A 445 20.56 8.10 36.91
C ASP A 445 19.05 8.44 36.92
N HIS A 446 18.35 8.22 35.81
CA HIS A 446 16.95 8.58 35.62
C HIS A 446 15.99 7.42 35.85
N ARG A 447 16.37 6.20 35.47
CA ARG A 447 15.53 5.00 35.49
C ARG A 447 16.33 3.70 35.48
N ALA A 448 15.65 2.63 35.89
CA ALA A 448 16.10 1.27 35.66
C ALA A 448 15.06 0.51 34.82
N LEU A 449 15.54 -0.22 33.81
CA LEU A 449 14.76 -1.13 32.98
C LEU A 449 15.20 -2.55 33.30
N ALA A 450 14.32 -3.32 33.93
CA ALA A 450 14.54 -4.74 34.16
C ALA A 450 14.03 -5.55 32.96
N PHE A 451 14.86 -6.46 32.46
CA PHE A 451 14.58 -7.31 31.32
C PHE A 451 14.47 -8.76 31.77
N ARG A 452 13.27 -9.31 31.64
CA ARG A 452 13.02 -10.74 31.83
C ARG A 452 12.82 -11.41 30.50
N THR A 453 13.56 -12.49 30.25
CA THR A 453 13.51 -13.20 28.97
C THR A 453 13.01 -14.62 29.15
N GLN A 454 12.30 -15.15 28.15
CA GLN A 454 11.90 -16.56 28.10
C GLN A 454 12.11 -17.10 26.70
N GLY A 455 12.49 -18.38 26.57
CA GLY A 455 12.74 -19.00 25.27
C GLY A 455 14.01 -18.51 24.57
N THR A 456 14.91 -17.87 25.31
CA THR A 456 16.21 -17.35 24.88
C THR A 456 17.34 -18.22 25.42
N ASP A 457 18.50 -18.14 24.79
CA ASP A 457 19.75 -18.73 25.28
C ASP A 457 20.93 -17.74 25.30
N HIS A 458 20.70 -16.53 24.75
CA HIS A 458 21.66 -15.43 24.75
C HIS A 458 20.98 -14.09 25.01
N VAL A 459 21.78 -13.15 25.52
CA VAL A 459 21.48 -11.71 25.57
C VAL A 459 22.60 -10.99 24.81
N VAL A 460 22.26 -10.21 23.79
CA VAL A 460 23.24 -9.35 23.11
C VAL A 460 23.18 -7.96 23.71
N VAL A 461 24.33 -7.40 24.07
CA VAL A 461 24.45 -6.00 24.50
C VAL A 461 25.25 -5.25 23.46
N TRP A 462 24.62 -4.23 22.86
CA TRP A 462 25.23 -3.46 21.78
C TRP A 462 25.12 -1.95 21.97
N ASN A 463 26.24 -1.26 21.76
CA ASN A 463 26.33 0.17 21.56
C ASN A 463 27.52 0.44 20.63
N PRO A 464 27.34 1.18 19.53
CA PRO A 464 28.43 1.38 18.56
C PRO A 464 29.60 2.23 19.10
N GLY A 465 29.40 2.98 20.18
CA GLY A 465 30.39 3.97 20.61
C GLY A 465 30.58 5.11 19.60
N PRO A 466 31.48 6.06 19.89
CA PRO A 466 31.60 7.29 19.10
C PRO A 466 32.13 7.07 17.67
N GLU A 467 33.13 6.19 17.50
CA GLU A 467 33.82 6.00 16.22
C GLU A 467 32.92 5.28 15.20
N GLU A 468 32.39 4.10 15.55
CA GLU A 468 31.49 3.36 14.65
C GLU A 468 30.17 4.10 14.41
N CYS A 469 29.63 4.79 15.42
CA CYS A 469 28.39 5.55 15.24
C CYS A 469 28.56 6.72 14.25
N ALA A 470 29.73 7.35 14.22
CA ALA A 470 30.04 8.40 13.25
C ALA A 470 30.22 7.85 11.82
N ALA A 471 30.61 6.59 11.68
CA ALA A 471 30.79 5.90 10.40
C ALA A 471 29.51 5.19 9.90
N ALA A 472 28.55 4.91 10.78
CA ALA A 472 27.34 4.17 10.45
C ALA A 472 26.36 4.97 9.59
N ASP A 473 25.92 4.37 8.48
CA ASP A 473 24.80 4.87 7.69
C ASP A 473 23.51 4.80 8.54
N GLY A 474 22.71 5.86 8.55
CA GLY A 474 21.41 5.89 9.24
C GLY A 474 21.47 6.20 10.75
N LEU A 475 22.66 6.47 11.31
CA LEU A 475 22.84 7.07 12.64
C LEU A 475 23.41 8.48 12.53
N ARG A 476 23.10 9.34 13.50
CA ARG A 476 23.83 10.59 13.72
C ARG A 476 25.06 10.30 14.58
N ALA A 477 26.11 11.09 14.41
CA ALA A 477 27.37 10.90 15.15
C ALA A 477 27.22 10.91 16.68
N ASP A 478 26.19 11.55 17.22
CA ASP A 478 25.89 11.61 18.66
C ASP A 478 24.82 10.60 19.12
N ASP A 479 24.24 9.81 18.23
CA ASP A 479 23.15 8.88 18.57
C ASP A 479 23.58 7.83 19.59
N TRP A 480 24.82 7.34 19.52
CA TRP A 480 25.34 6.34 20.45
C TRP A 480 25.23 6.77 21.92
N THR A 481 25.16 8.08 22.21
CA THR A 481 25.06 8.58 23.58
C THR A 481 23.67 8.36 24.21
N ARG A 482 22.69 7.99 23.39
CA ARG A 482 21.25 8.06 23.72
C ARG A 482 20.55 6.72 23.74
N PHE A 483 21.28 5.62 23.46
CA PHE A 483 20.69 4.30 23.46
C PHE A 483 21.66 3.19 23.82
N VAL A 484 21.11 2.08 24.28
CA VAL A 484 21.79 0.78 24.40
C VAL A 484 20.84 -0.29 23.88
N CYS A 485 21.35 -1.22 23.10
CA CYS A 485 20.61 -2.42 22.73
C CYS A 485 20.85 -3.52 23.76
N VAL A 486 19.76 -4.09 24.28
CA VAL A 486 19.77 -5.29 25.15
C VAL A 486 18.79 -6.27 24.55
N GLU A 487 19.31 -7.28 23.88
CA GLU A 487 18.59 -8.07 22.88
C GLU A 487 18.41 -9.51 23.36
N PRO A 488 17.17 -9.96 23.62
CA PRO A 488 16.91 -11.36 23.82
C PRO A 488 17.10 -12.13 22.52
N ALA A 489 17.88 -13.19 22.56
CA ALA A 489 18.18 -14.00 21.39
C ALA A 489 18.10 -15.51 21.68
N LEU A 490 17.65 -16.25 20.68
CA LEU A 490 17.70 -17.70 20.56
C LEU A 490 18.66 -18.03 19.40
N LEU A 491 19.91 -18.29 19.74
CA LEU A 491 21.00 -18.49 18.77
C LEU A 491 21.43 -19.96 18.63
N GLY A 492 20.99 -20.85 19.52
CA GLY A 492 21.46 -22.23 19.60
C GLY A 492 22.83 -22.35 20.26
N GLU A 493 23.21 -23.57 20.62
CA GLU A 493 24.54 -23.84 21.15
C GLU A 493 25.62 -23.37 20.17
N ASN A 494 26.65 -22.70 20.68
CA ASN A 494 27.72 -22.08 19.89
C ASN A 494 27.24 -21.12 18.78
N ARG A 495 26.01 -20.58 18.90
CA ARG A 495 25.38 -19.68 17.93
C ARG A 495 25.20 -20.30 16.54
N GLU A 496 25.05 -21.63 16.47
CA GLU A 496 24.85 -22.31 15.19
C GLU A 496 23.39 -22.36 14.73
N GLY A 497 22.43 -22.02 15.60
CA GLY A 497 21.00 -22.07 15.34
C GLY A 497 20.30 -23.27 15.96
N VAL A 498 18.98 -23.16 16.13
CA VAL A 498 18.11 -24.24 16.61
C VAL A 498 17.43 -24.93 15.44
N GLU A 499 17.34 -26.25 15.46
CA GLU A 499 16.66 -27.03 14.43
C GLU A 499 15.15 -27.12 14.75
N LEU A 500 14.31 -26.68 13.81
CA LEU A 500 12.86 -26.88 13.86
C LEU A 500 12.47 -28.00 12.88
N ALA A 501 11.95 -29.09 13.43
CA ALA A 501 11.28 -30.12 12.64
C ALA A 501 10.03 -29.60 11.91
N PRO A 502 9.52 -30.31 10.89
CA PRO A 502 8.26 -29.96 10.22
C PRO A 502 7.11 -29.75 11.19
N GLY A 503 6.42 -28.61 11.09
CA GLY A 503 5.30 -28.23 11.96
C GLY A 503 5.70 -27.78 13.38
N ALA A 504 6.98 -27.89 13.76
CA ALA A 504 7.46 -27.44 15.06
C ALA A 504 7.55 -25.91 15.13
N SER A 505 7.67 -25.38 16.35
CA SER A 505 7.81 -23.95 16.60
C SER A 505 8.86 -23.63 17.64
N ALA A 506 9.49 -22.46 17.49
CA ALA A 506 10.31 -21.84 18.52
C ALA A 506 9.75 -20.46 18.86
N GLU A 507 9.92 -20.03 20.11
CA GLU A 507 9.40 -18.77 20.61
C GLU A 507 10.40 -18.16 21.58
N LEU A 508 10.53 -16.84 21.54
CA LEU A 508 11.19 -16.07 22.59
C LEU A 508 10.30 -14.90 23.02
N SER A 509 10.50 -14.42 24.24
CA SER A 509 9.84 -13.23 24.74
C SER A 509 10.72 -12.37 25.64
N LEU A 510 10.34 -11.10 25.70
CA LEU A 510 10.92 -10.07 26.55
C LEU A 510 9.81 -9.37 27.32
N THR A 511 9.88 -9.39 28.64
CA THR A 511 9.06 -8.55 29.51
C THR A 511 9.93 -7.47 30.13
N VAL A 512 9.43 -6.24 30.12
CA VAL A 512 10.17 -5.07 30.59
C VAL A 512 9.44 -4.42 31.75
N THR A 513 10.14 -4.17 32.84
CA THR A 513 9.62 -3.39 33.97
C THR A 513 10.48 -2.15 34.15
N ALA A 514 9.87 -0.97 34.08
CA ALA A 514 10.56 0.31 34.23
C ALA A 514 10.30 0.91 35.62
N THR A 515 11.37 1.33 36.31
CA THR A 515 11.28 2.03 37.60
C THR A 515 12.05 3.35 37.54
N ALA A 516 11.55 4.38 38.22
CA ALA A 516 12.22 5.69 38.27
C ALA A 516 13.48 5.61 39.17
N GLY A 517 14.55 6.33 38.81
CA GLY A 517 15.88 6.25 39.42
C GLY A 517 15.99 6.61 40.91
N GLY A 518 14.89 7.02 41.55
CA GLY A 518 14.81 7.25 42.99
C GLY A 518 14.40 6.03 43.82
N SER A 519 13.87 4.96 43.21
CA SER A 519 13.29 3.81 43.95
C SER A 519 14.14 2.54 43.96
N VAL A 520 15.34 2.55 43.37
CA VAL A 520 16.23 1.36 43.26
C VAL A 520 17.42 1.47 44.23
N ARG A 521 17.14 1.88 45.47
CA ARG A 521 18.02 1.68 46.62
C ARG A 521 17.21 1.04 47.75
N ALA A 522 17.12 -0.29 47.72
CA ALA A 522 16.87 -1.13 48.89
C ALA A 522 17.42 -2.53 48.61
#